data_AF-A0A3S3PPG2-F1
#
_entry.id   AF-A0A3S3PPG2-F1
#
_cell.length_a   1.000
_cell.length_b   1.000
_cell.length_c   1.000
_cell.angle_alpha   90.00
_cell.angle_beta   90.00
_cell.angle_gamma   90.00
#
_symmetry.space_group_name_H-M   'P 1'
#
loop_
_entity.id
_entity.type
_entity.pdbx_description
1 polymer ?
#
loop_
_entity_poly.entity_id
_entity_poly.type
_entity_poly.pdbx_seq_one_letter_code
_entity_poly.pdbx_strand_id
1 'polypeptide(L)' 'MIASILLLVALVLSYGCSELHSQSSDEIYRKALENPDLYEGDIFYHYQKRKDRFAVSDTSNLWPNGVIPYEISRSLRKF' A
#
# COMPACT_ATOMS: atom_id res chain seq x y z
N MET A 1 -7.27 35.95 32.14
CA MET A 1 -7.68 34.56 32.42
C MET A 1 -8.48 33.94 31.28
N ILE A 2 -9.57 34.56 30.80
CA ILE A 2 -10.43 34.01 29.72
C ILE A 2 -9.66 33.83 28.38
N ALA A 3 -8.86 34.82 27.99
CA ALA A 3 -8.07 34.75 26.75
C ALA A 3 -7.04 33.60 26.73
N SER A 4 -6.48 33.26 27.89
CA SER A 4 -5.50 32.17 28.03
C SER A 4 -6.15 30.80 27.87
N ILE A 5 -7.40 30.64 28.32
CA ILE A 5 -8.19 29.41 28.17
C ILE A 5 -8.55 29.20 26.70
N LEU A 6 -8.98 30.26 26.00
CA LEU A 6 -9.31 30.19 24.58
C LEU A 6 -8.10 29.82 23.72
N LEU A 7 -6.92 30.36 24.03
CA LEU A 7 -5.68 30.02 23.33
C LEU A 7 -5.33 28.54 23.50
N LEU A 8 -5.50 28.01 24.71
CA LEU A 8 -5.19 26.61 25.03
C LEU A 8 -6.17 25.64 24.35
N VAL A 9 -7.46 25.99 24.30
CA VAL A 9 -8.48 25.23 23.55
C VAL A 9 -8.19 25.26 22.05
N ALA A 10 -7.83 26.41 21.47
CA ALA A 10 -7.46 26.51 20.07
C ALA A 10 -6.20 25.69 19.74
N LEU A 11 -5.22 25.66 20.65
CA LEU A 11 -4.03 24.82 20.53
C LEU A 11 -4.40 23.34 20.47
N VAL A 12 -5.18 22.85 21.45
CA VAL A 12 -5.62 21.44 21.52
C VAL A 12 -6.44 21.04 20.28
N LEU A 13 -7.33 21.93 19.80
CA LEU A 13 -8.09 21.69 18.57
C LEU A 13 -7.21 21.68 17.31
N SER A 14 -6.14 22.50 17.26
CA SER A 14 -5.20 22.50 16.14
C SER A 14 -4.33 21.24 16.07
N TYR A 15 -3.94 20.67 17.22
CA TYR A 15 -3.19 19.40 17.26
C TYR A 15 -4.08 18.19 16.95
N GLY A 16 -5.35 18.20 17.35
CA GLY A 16 -6.27 17.08 17.14
C GLY A 16 -6.81 16.95 15.70
N CYS A 17 -6.66 17.96 14.84
CA CYS A 17 -7.31 17.97 13.52
C CYS A 17 -6.48 17.29 12.41
N SER A 18 -5.23 16.89 12.66
CA SER A 18 -4.31 16.42 11.62
C SER A 18 -4.14 14.89 11.53
N GLU A 19 -4.56 14.11 12.54
CA GLU A 19 -4.24 12.68 12.62
C GLU A 19 -5.31 11.73 12.05
N LEU A 20 -6.55 12.18 11.83
CA LEU A 20 -7.66 11.24 11.61
C LEU A 20 -7.75 10.65 10.18
N HIS A 21 -7.13 11.27 9.18
CA HIS A 21 -7.26 10.85 7.77
C HIS A 21 -6.10 10.00 7.24
N SER A 22 -4.87 10.20 7.75
CA SER A 22 -3.68 9.44 7.28
C SER A 22 -3.70 7.99 7.77
N GLN A 23 -4.12 7.77 9.02
CA GLN A 23 -3.92 6.51 9.74
C GLN A 23 -4.61 5.31 9.07
N SER A 24 -5.79 5.51 8.46
CA SER A 24 -6.55 4.42 7.82
C SER A 24 -5.91 3.91 6.53
N SER A 25 -5.30 4.80 5.74
CA SER A 25 -4.67 4.43 4.47
C SER A 25 -3.34 3.72 4.73
N ASP A 26 -2.57 4.23 5.70
CA ASP A 26 -1.28 3.66 6.10
C ASP A 26 -1.41 2.22 6.59
N GLU A 27 -2.49 1.92 7.34
CA GLU A 27 -2.75 0.55 7.80
C GLU A 27 -3.09 -0.40 6.64
N ILE A 28 -3.86 0.05 5.65
CA ILE A 28 -4.21 -0.77 4.48
C ILE A 28 -2.95 -1.10 3.68
N TYR A 29 -2.10 -0.11 3.40
CA TYR A 29 -0.86 -0.33 2.66
C TYR A 29 0.12 -1.22 3.43
N ARG A 30 0.22 -1.05 4.75
CA ARG A 30 1.04 -1.92 5.60
C ARG A 30 0.55 -3.37 5.54
N LYS A 31 -0.76 -3.60 5.68
CA LYS A 31 -1.34 -4.96 5.61
C LYS A 31 -1.09 -5.64 4.26
N ALA A 32 -1.04 -4.88 3.16
CA ALA A 32 -0.73 -5.42 1.84
C ALA A 32 0.69 -6.03 1.75
N LEU A 33 1.62 -5.63 2.63
CA LEU A 33 2.99 -6.11 2.69
C LEU A 33 3.21 -7.21 3.77
N GLU A 34 2.18 -7.57 4.53
CA GLU A 34 2.30 -8.49 5.68
C GLU A 34 1.77 -9.89 5.36
N ASN A 35 2.15 -10.48 4.22
CA ASN A 35 1.78 -11.85 3.83
C ASN A 35 2.96 -12.83 4.03
N PRO A 36 2.97 -13.65 5.10
CA PRO A 36 4.15 -14.46 5.48
C PRO A 36 4.52 -15.55 4.46
N ASP A 37 3.58 -15.96 3.62
CA ASP A 37 3.78 -16.98 2.59
C ASP A 37 4.30 -16.40 1.26
N LEU A 38 4.38 -15.07 1.15
CA LEU A 38 4.86 -14.37 -0.03
C LEU A 38 6.30 -13.90 0.16
N TYR A 39 7.06 -13.86 -0.93
CA TYR A 39 8.40 -13.31 -0.93
C TYR A 39 8.34 -11.79 -0.71
N GLU A 40 9.16 -11.28 0.21
CA GLU A 40 9.17 -9.86 0.64
C GLU A 40 7.79 -9.31 1.07
N GLY A 41 6.84 -10.21 1.35
CA GLY A 41 5.53 -9.87 1.88
C GLY A 41 4.41 -9.68 0.85
N ASP A 42 4.71 -9.57 -0.45
CA ASP A 42 3.70 -9.26 -1.48
C ASP A 42 3.94 -9.94 -2.85
N ILE A 43 5.04 -10.67 -3.06
CA ILE A 43 5.36 -11.33 -4.33
C ILE A 43 5.14 -12.84 -4.23
N PHE A 44 4.26 -13.39 -5.09
CA PHE A 44 4.17 -14.83 -5.27
C PHE A 44 5.37 -15.34 -6.09
N TYR A 45 6.40 -15.83 -5.39
CA TYR A 45 7.66 -16.19 -6.00
C TYR A 45 7.74 -17.69 -6.30
N HIS A 46 7.55 -18.08 -7.56
CA HIS A 46 7.55 -19.48 -7.97
C HIS A 46 8.91 -20.00 -8.49
N TYR A 47 9.95 -19.15 -8.55
CA TYR A 47 11.19 -19.48 -9.30
C TYR A 47 12.46 -19.46 -8.45
N GLN A 48 12.81 -20.60 -7.84
CA GLN A 48 13.92 -20.70 -6.88
C GLN A 48 15.36 -20.58 -7.44
N LYS A 49 15.58 -20.22 -8.71
CA LYS A 49 16.90 -20.43 -9.35
C LYS A 49 17.71 -19.21 -9.82
N ARG A 50 17.19 -17.99 -9.79
CA ARG A 50 17.92 -16.80 -10.25
C ARG A 50 17.83 -15.69 -9.19
N LYS A 51 18.98 -15.08 -8.85
CA LYS A 51 19.18 -14.13 -7.74
C LYS A 51 19.01 -12.66 -8.13
N ASP A 52 18.45 -12.36 -9.30
CA ASP A 52 18.23 -10.97 -9.72
C ASP A 52 16.90 -10.47 -9.17
N ARG A 53 16.99 -9.68 -8.09
CA ARG A 53 15.87 -9.26 -7.24
C ARG A 53 15.11 -8.04 -7.76
N PHE A 54 15.65 -7.33 -8.75
CA PHE A 54 15.11 -6.04 -9.20
C PHE A 54 14.63 -6.04 -10.66
N ALA A 55 15.07 -7.01 -11.47
CA ALA A 55 14.66 -7.13 -12.86
C ALA A 55 14.48 -8.60 -13.23
N VAL A 56 13.43 -8.87 -13.99
CA VAL A 56 13.23 -10.18 -14.62
C VAL A 56 14.34 -10.35 -15.67
N SER A 57 15.31 -11.20 -15.39
CA SER A 57 16.51 -11.37 -16.23
C SER A 57 16.31 -12.27 -17.44
N ASP A 58 15.24 -13.07 -17.45
CA ASP A 58 14.88 -13.95 -18.57
C ASP A 58 13.70 -13.36 -19.34
N THR A 59 13.95 -13.00 -20.60
CA THR A 59 12.95 -12.36 -21.46
C THR A 59 11.76 -13.26 -21.78
N SER A 60 11.88 -14.58 -21.61
CA SER A 60 10.76 -15.51 -21.75
C SER A 60 9.68 -15.33 -20.69
N ASN A 61 10.00 -14.69 -19.57
CA ASN A 61 9.05 -14.34 -18.52
C ASN A 61 8.39 -12.96 -18.73
N LEU A 62 8.74 -12.23 -19.80
CA LEU A 62 8.13 -10.95 -20.12
C LEU A 62 6.87 -11.14 -20.97
N TRP A 63 5.94 -10.20 -20.82
CA TRP A 63 4.75 -10.15 -21.66
C TRP A 63 5.13 -9.87 -23.12
N PRO A 64 4.61 -10.64 -24.09
CA PRO A 64 4.87 -10.40 -25.51
C PRO A 64 4.50 -8.97 -25.92
N ASN A 65 5.43 -8.30 -26.61
CA ASN A 65 5.27 -6.90 -27.04
C ASN A 65 4.96 -5.90 -25.90
N GLY A 66 5.18 -6.27 -24.64
CA GLY A 66 4.82 -5.43 -23.49
C GLY A 66 3.31 -5.24 -23.30
N VAL A 67 2.48 -6.09 -23.90
CA VAL A 67 1.01 -6.01 -23.80
C VAL A 67 0.51 -6.99 -22.75
N ILE A 68 -0.21 -6.46 -21.76
CA ILE A 68 -0.79 -7.24 -20.66
C ILE A 68 -2.31 -7.33 -20.85
N PRO A 69 -2.84 -8.45 -21.36
CA PRO A 69 -4.28 -8.67 -21.39
C PRO A 69 -4.81 -8.91 -19.97
N TYR A 70 -5.96 -8.33 -19.63
CA TYR A 70 -6.58 -8.48 -18.31
C TYR A 70 -8.11 -8.52 -18.39
N GLU A 71 -8.73 -9.05 -17.35
CA GLU A 71 -10.18 -9.00 -17.11
C GLU A 71 -10.45 -8.49 -15.68
N ILE A 72 -11.49 -7.68 -15.51
CA ILE A 72 -11.94 -7.26 -14.18
C ILE A 72 -12.89 -8.32 -13.61
N SER A 73 -12.39 -9.07 -12.62
CA SER A 73 -13.17 -10.08 -11.90
C SER A 73 -14.50 -9.52 -11.40
N ARG A 74 -15.53 -10.38 -11.41
CA ARG A 74 -16.88 -10.01 -10.94
C ARG A 74 -16.88 -9.52 -9.49
N SER A 75 -16.03 -10.09 -8.64
CA SER A 75 -15.93 -9.74 -7.22
C SER A 75 -15.40 -8.33 -6.97
N LEU A 76 -14.74 -7.72 -7.96
CA LEU A 76 -14.18 -6.36 -7.87
C LEU A 76 -15.10 -5.30 -8.48
N ARG A 77 -16.23 -5.71 -9.06
CA ARG A 77 -17.20 -4.77 -9.64
C ARG A 77 -18.04 -4.17 -8.51
N LYS A 78 -17.92 -2.86 -8.33
CA LYS A 78 -18.81 -2.09 -7.46
C LYS A 78 -20.16 -1.98 -8.17
N PHE A 79 -21.16 -2.73 -7.70
CA PHE A 79 -22.56 -2.60 -8.11
C PHE A 79 -23.32 -1.85 -7.03
#